data_AF-A0A6G3ZQF6-F1
#
_entry.id   AF-A0A6G3ZQF6-F1
#
_cell.length_a   1.000
_cell.length_b   1.000
_cell.length_c   1.000
_cell.angle_alpha   90.00
_cell.angle_beta   90.00
_cell.angle_gamma   90.00
#
_symmetry.space_group_name_H-M   'P 1'
#
loop_
_entity.id
_entity.type
_entity.pdbx_description
1 polymer ?
#
loop_
_entity_poly.entity_id
_entity_poly.type
_entity_poly.pdbx_seq_one_letter_code
_entity_poly.pdbx_strand_id
1 'polypeptide(L)'
;MTQTAGLAVIDPVENRRVSLLTDTPVSPTDLDADRLAYPIDSACRITTDRLHIPYPVAVHIRSANGGHVATVNTDIARQFPHDEYVLDLQAPVKLYLRVTAAFEITQKTDSGLDIQFDDAIQVTVGARSYHSQPAATITVPDDPSAVMETVSHLSSGLKTTSPERSWPTLRGHPPRIELGSELDIPDAINRPDTDVELAIPAEYPYIFAAAPLAYYLAADLQPTDDCPTLSVGETVLMRFGTGVDTFADEVAELLQRILTLDCVVRTEGDYPFKLYERTVVKEATDLNLKTLYDADRADRLETYLAVPDRMVEQIRPTWHRVTHARPDADMVELLPYVVNDLSLVKIADRGGEWTPSAIEKSGMEALDAFARSPDMEASAGPNDFTRSKNLTRSGDELLSTEGVPGRDGYVPLPDGETVERAWVGERTRSAERNCSRRRSKLRMPPPPTAW
;
A
#
# COMPACT_ATOMS: atom_id res chain seq x y z
N MET A 1 -4.77 25.23 -34.39
CA MET A 1 -4.83 24.18 -33.35
C MET A 1 -5.67 23.06 -33.92
N THR A 2 -5.04 22.02 -34.46
CA THR A 2 -5.74 20.78 -34.80
C THR A 2 -6.28 20.20 -33.51
N GLN A 3 -7.60 20.20 -33.34
CA GLN A 3 -8.25 19.59 -32.19
C GLN A 3 -7.95 18.09 -32.27
N THR A 4 -7.07 17.60 -31.41
CA THR A 4 -6.74 16.17 -31.38
C THR A 4 -7.98 15.44 -30.88
N ALA A 5 -8.58 14.63 -31.74
CA ALA A 5 -9.74 13.82 -31.39
C ALA A 5 -9.36 12.72 -30.38
N GLY A 6 -10.33 12.28 -29.57
CA GLY A 6 -10.10 11.22 -28.61
C GLY A 6 -11.04 11.24 -27.41
N LEU A 7 -10.71 10.39 -26.44
CA LEU A 7 -11.36 10.27 -25.15
C LEU A 7 -10.39 10.74 -24.05
N ALA A 8 -10.86 11.64 -23.19
CA ALA A 8 -10.13 12.04 -22.00
C ALA A 8 -10.67 11.30 -20.78
N VAL A 9 -9.80 10.55 -20.10
CA VAL A 9 -10.09 9.92 -18.81
C VAL A 9 -9.50 10.80 -17.72
N ILE A 10 -10.31 11.20 -16.75
CA ILE A 10 -9.94 12.12 -15.67
C ILE A 10 -10.09 11.38 -14.35
N ASP A 11 -9.01 11.38 -13.57
CA ASP A 11 -9.04 10.96 -12.17
C ASP A 11 -9.03 12.23 -11.30
N PRO A 12 -10.19 12.63 -10.74
CA PRO A 12 -10.27 13.81 -9.90
C PRO A 12 -9.63 13.61 -8.52
N VAL A 13 -9.48 12.35 -8.07
CA VAL A 13 -8.91 12.01 -6.76
C VAL A 13 -7.42 12.31 -6.75
N GLU A 14 -6.70 11.88 -7.79
CA GLU A 14 -5.26 12.15 -7.92
C GLU A 14 -4.92 13.34 -8.82
N ASN A 15 -5.93 14.03 -9.34
CA ASN A 15 -5.78 15.10 -10.33
C ASN A 15 -4.94 14.67 -11.54
N ARG A 16 -5.25 13.48 -12.08
CA ARG A 16 -4.57 12.88 -13.25
C ARG A 16 -5.48 12.87 -14.46
N ARG A 17 -4.86 12.87 -15.64
CA ARG A 17 -5.55 12.75 -16.92
C ARG A 17 -4.80 11.82 -17.84
N VAL A 18 -5.54 10.95 -18.53
CA VAL A 18 -5.06 10.17 -19.66
C VAL A 18 -5.86 10.57 -20.90
N SER A 19 -5.18 10.81 -22.01
CA SER A 19 -5.82 11.09 -23.29
C SER A 19 -5.62 9.87 -24.20
N LEU A 20 -6.71 9.19 -24.54
CA LEU A 20 -6.77 8.16 -25.55
C LEU A 20 -7.10 8.85 -26.88
N LEU A 21 -6.09 9.12 -27.69
CA LEU A 21 -6.21 9.82 -28.95
C LEU A 21 -6.75 8.88 -30.03
N THR A 22 -7.58 9.43 -30.92
CA THR A 22 -8.19 8.73 -32.05
C THR A 22 -8.05 9.59 -33.31
N ASP A 23 -8.13 8.98 -34.49
CA ASP A 23 -8.01 9.70 -35.76
C ASP A 23 -9.24 10.58 -36.05
N THR A 24 -10.41 10.16 -35.58
CA THR A 24 -11.67 10.90 -35.70
C THR A 24 -12.33 11.12 -34.33
N PRO A 25 -13.16 12.17 -34.14
CA PRO A 25 -13.91 12.38 -32.91
C PRO A 25 -14.75 11.15 -32.54
N VAL A 26 -14.78 10.82 -31.25
CA VAL A 26 -15.56 9.72 -30.69
C VAL A 26 -16.61 10.25 -29.72
N SER A 27 -17.76 9.58 -29.68
CA SER A 27 -18.84 9.87 -28.71
C SER A 27 -18.91 8.72 -27.71
N PRO A 28 -18.41 8.89 -26.47
CA PRO A 28 -18.49 7.84 -25.46
C PRO A 28 -19.95 7.59 -25.07
N THR A 29 -20.31 6.31 -24.96
CA THR A 29 -21.57 5.86 -24.36
C THR A 29 -21.27 5.23 -23.02
N ASP A 30 -21.86 5.73 -21.94
CA ASP A 30 -21.62 5.20 -20.60
C ASP A 30 -22.03 3.73 -20.49
N LEU A 31 -21.25 2.97 -19.73
CA LEU A 31 -21.51 1.58 -19.40
C LEU A 31 -21.45 1.39 -17.90
N ASP A 32 -22.16 0.38 -17.43
CA ASP A 32 -22.03 -0.10 -16.06
C ASP A 32 -20.60 -0.64 -15.82
N ALA A 33 -20.01 -0.31 -14.68
CA ALA A 33 -18.66 -0.68 -14.31
C ALA A 33 -18.51 -2.20 -14.22
N ASP A 34 -19.56 -2.91 -13.84
CA ASP A 34 -19.58 -4.38 -13.72
C ASP A 34 -19.45 -5.11 -15.07
N ARG A 35 -19.49 -4.39 -16.19
CA ARG A 35 -19.34 -4.96 -17.55
C ARG A 35 -17.93 -5.40 -17.85
N LEU A 36 -16.94 -4.80 -17.21
CA LEU A 36 -15.61 -5.36 -17.17
C LEU A 36 -15.55 -6.14 -15.86
N ALA A 37 -15.37 -7.46 -15.90
CA ALA A 37 -15.12 -8.29 -14.72
C ALA A 37 -13.73 -7.98 -14.11
N TYR A 38 -13.54 -6.72 -13.75
CA TYR A 38 -12.37 -6.11 -13.14
C TYR A 38 -12.88 -4.99 -12.24
N PRO A 39 -12.27 -4.78 -11.07
CA PRO A 39 -12.57 -3.66 -10.20
C PRO A 39 -12.20 -2.34 -10.89
N ILE A 40 -13.21 -1.64 -11.41
CA ILE A 40 -13.12 -0.34 -12.08
C ILE A 40 -14.11 0.66 -11.47
N ASP A 41 -13.80 1.95 -11.56
CA ASP A 41 -14.66 3.02 -11.01
C ASP A 41 -15.69 3.50 -12.06
N SER A 42 -15.34 3.44 -13.35
CA SER A 42 -16.21 3.88 -14.45
C SER A 42 -15.90 3.15 -15.76
N ALA A 43 -16.91 3.01 -16.62
CA ALA A 43 -16.76 2.43 -17.95
C ALA A 43 -17.52 3.23 -19.02
N CYS A 44 -16.99 3.24 -20.23
CA CYS A 44 -17.70 3.72 -21.40
C CYS A 44 -17.33 2.90 -22.64
N ARG A 45 -18.07 3.11 -23.72
CA ARG A 45 -17.83 2.52 -25.04
C ARG A 45 -17.55 3.61 -26.06
N ILE A 46 -16.52 3.40 -26.87
CA ILE A 46 -16.20 4.22 -28.04
C ILE A 46 -16.10 3.32 -29.28
N THR A 47 -16.23 3.91 -30.47
CA THR A 47 -16.00 3.20 -31.75
C THR A 47 -14.81 3.83 -32.46
N THR A 48 -13.79 3.03 -32.76
CA THR A 48 -12.57 3.51 -33.42
C THR A 48 -11.78 2.35 -34.04
N ASP A 49 -10.96 2.64 -35.03
CA ASP A 49 -9.98 1.76 -35.68
C ASP A 49 -8.55 1.98 -35.15
N ARG A 50 -8.31 3.04 -34.37
CA ARG A 50 -6.99 3.36 -33.82
C ARG A 50 -7.06 4.05 -32.47
N LEU A 51 -6.24 3.60 -31.54
CA LEU A 51 -6.02 4.25 -30.25
C LEU A 51 -4.55 4.60 -30.08
N HIS A 52 -4.30 5.82 -29.63
CA HIS A 52 -2.96 6.32 -29.41
C HIS A 52 -2.81 6.97 -28.03
N ILE A 53 -1.74 6.64 -27.32
CA ILE A 53 -1.34 7.28 -26.06
C ILE A 53 0.01 7.94 -26.29
N PRO A 54 0.16 9.25 -26.04
CA PRO A 54 1.34 10.02 -26.45
C PRO A 54 2.58 9.79 -25.56
N TYR A 55 2.64 8.68 -24.84
CA TYR A 55 3.76 8.27 -24.01
C TYR A 55 3.75 6.73 -23.83
N PRO A 56 4.92 6.13 -23.58
CA PRO A 56 5.01 4.70 -23.31
C PRO A 56 4.31 4.37 -21.99
N VAL A 57 3.62 3.24 -21.97
CA VAL A 57 2.85 2.72 -20.84
C VAL A 57 2.99 1.21 -20.78
N ALA A 58 3.22 0.63 -19.61
CA ALA A 58 3.26 -0.84 -19.51
C ALA A 58 1.88 -1.42 -19.85
N VAL A 59 1.83 -2.34 -20.83
CA VAL A 59 0.59 -3.00 -21.26
C VAL A 59 0.70 -4.50 -21.03
N HIS A 60 -0.27 -5.05 -20.31
CA HIS A 60 -0.47 -6.49 -20.19
C HIS A 60 -1.70 -6.89 -21.01
N ILE A 61 -1.50 -7.77 -21.98
CA ILE A 61 -2.57 -8.31 -22.82
C ILE A 61 -3.05 -9.60 -22.19
N ARG A 62 -4.36 -9.69 -22.02
CA ARG A 62 -5.05 -10.80 -21.37
C ARG A 62 -6.12 -11.35 -22.29
N SER A 63 -6.38 -12.65 -22.15
CA SER A 63 -7.55 -13.29 -22.74
C SER A 63 -8.84 -12.82 -22.05
N ALA A 64 -10.00 -13.13 -22.63
CA ALA A 64 -11.30 -12.88 -22.02
C ALA A 64 -11.44 -13.41 -20.58
N ASN A 65 -10.72 -14.50 -20.25
CA ASN A 65 -10.71 -15.14 -18.93
C ASN A 65 -9.60 -14.61 -17.99
N GLY A 66 -8.98 -13.46 -18.28
CA GLY A 66 -7.95 -12.83 -17.43
C GLY A 66 -6.54 -13.42 -17.53
N GLY A 67 -6.41 -14.60 -18.15
CA GLY A 67 -5.12 -15.26 -18.41
C GLY A 67 -4.16 -14.38 -19.19
N HIS A 68 -2.91 -14.28 -18.72
CA HIS A 68 -1.85 -13.49 -19.37
C HIS A 68 -1.49 -14.08 -20.73
N VAL A 69 -1.51 -13.23 -21.77
CA VAL A 69 -1.13 -13.58 -23.14
C VAL A 69 0.24 -13.00 -23.47
N ALA A 70 0.45 -11.72 -23.19
CA ALA A 70 1.70 -11.03 -23.50
C ALA A 70 1.89 -9.77 -22.65
N THR A 71 3.15 -9.38 -22.44
CA THR A 71 3.51 -8.02 -21.99
C THR A 71 4.14 -7.29 -23.17
N VAL A 72 3.65 -6.08 -23.46
CA VAL A 72 4.17 -5.26 -24.56
C VAL A 72 5.46 -4.59 -24.09
N ASN A 73 6.54 -4.82 -24.84
CA ASN A 73 7.85 -4.19 -24.61
C ASN A 73 8.05 -3.09 -25.63
N THR A 74 8.89 -2.11 -25.28
CA THR A 74 9.27 -1.01 -26.17
C THR A 74 9.99 -1.51 -27.43
N ASP A 75 9.74 -0.81 -28.54
CA ASP A 75 10.37 -0.94 -29.86
C ASP A 75 10.12 -2.26 -30.60
N ILE A 76 9.07 -3.02 -30.21
CA ILE A 76 8.64 -4.24 -30.90
C ILE A 76 7.15 -4.14 -31.23
N ALA A 77 6.82 -4.07 -32.52
CA ALA A 77 5.44 -4.25 -33.00
C ALA A 77 5.00 -5.70 -32.79
N ARG A 78 3.76 -5.88 -32.32
CA ARG A 78 3.17 -7.21 -32.10
C ARG A 78 1.77 -7.27 -32.67
N GLN A 79 1.48 -8.40 -33.31
CA GLN A 79 0.16 -8.67 -33.89
C GLN A 79 -0.55 -9.73 -33.07
N PHE A 80 -1.84 -9.51 -32.86
CA PHE A 80 -2.74 -10.41 -32.16
C PHE A 80 -3.87 -10.81 -33.12
N PRO A 81 -4.16 -12.11 -33.28
CA PRO A 81 -5.23 -12.57 -34.15
C PRO A 81 -6.60 -12.15 -33.62
N HIS A 82 -7.66 -12.38 -34.39
CA HIS A 82 -9.01 -12.07 -33.94
C HIS A 82 -9.42 -12.97 -32.76
N ASP A 83 -9.60 -12.35 -31.59
CA ASP A 83 -10.12 -12.97 -30.37
C ASP A 83 -10.64 -11.86 -29.45
N GLU A 84 -11.16 -12.23 -28.27
CA GLU A 84 -11.49 -11.30 -27.21
C GLU A 84 -10.32 -11.10 -26.25
N TYR A 85 -9.90 -9.83 -26.11
CA TYR A 85 -8.78 -9.42 -25.28
C TYR A 85 -9.16 -8.33 -24.29
N VAL A 86 -8.45 -8.33 -23.17
CA VAL A 86 -8.39 -7.21 -22.24
C VAL A 86 -6.96 -6.70 -22.18
N LEU A 87 -6.79 -5.43 -22.52
CA LEU A 87 -5.52 -4.72 -22.41
C LEU A 87 -5.53 -3.96 -21.09
N ASP A 88 -4.65 -4.36 -20.16
CA ASP A 88 -4.43 -3.70 -18.88
C ASP A 88 -3.24 -2.72 -19.00
N LEU A 89 -3.54 -1.42 -19.00
CA LEU A 89 -2.59 -0.33 -19.19
C LEU A 89 -2.26 0.33 -17.84
N GLN A 90 -0.99 0.29 -17.45
CA GLN A 90 -0.48 0.98 -16.26
C GLN A 90 -0.22 2.47 -16.52
N ALA A 91 -1.22 3.20 -17.04
CA ALA A 91 -1.13 4.64 -17.26
C ALA A 91 -1.24 5.39 -15.92
N PRO A 92 -1.11 6.74 -15.87
CA PRO A 92 -1.36 7.53 -14.65
C PRO A 92 -2.74 7.33 -14.03
N VAL A 93 -3.71 6.84 -14.81
CA VAL A 93 -4.97 6.26 -14.35
C VAL A 93 -4.97 4.81 -14.83
N LYS A 94 -5.43 3.87 -14.01
CA LYS A 94 -5.50 2.46 -14.41
C LYS A 94 -6.56 2.31 -15.50
N LEU A 95 -6.18 1.80 -16.68
CA LEU A 95 -7.08 1.65 -17.81
C LEU A 95 -7.19 0.19 -18.24
N TYR A 96 -8.41 -0.22 -18.57
CA TYR A 96 -8.71 -1.51 -19.15
C TYR A 96 -9.42 -1.29 -20.48
N LEU A 97 -8.87 -1.84 -21.56
CA LEU A 97 -9.53 -1.82 -22.87
C LEU A 97 -9.98 -3.24 -23.20
N ARG A 98 -11.29 -3.47 -23.30
CA ARG A 98 -11.83 -4.73 -23.81
C ARG A 98 -12.17 -4.60 -25.29
N VAL A 99 -11.62 -5.49 -26.09
CA VAL A 99 -11.73 -5.51 -27.56
C VAL A 99 -12.00 -6.93 -28.05
N THR A 100 -12.75 -7.04 -29.16
CA THR A 100 -12.99 -8.31 -29.86
C THR A 100 -12.59 -8.14 -31.32
N ALA A 101 -11.30 -8.26 -31.60
CA ALA A 101 -10.72 -7.96 -32.91
C ALA A 101 -9.29 -8.49 -33.02
N ALA A 102 -8.81 -8.59 -34.26
CA ALA A 102 -7.38 -8.63 -34.53
C ALA A 102 -6.82 -7.21 -34.38
N PHE A 103 -5.60 -7.09 -33.86
CA PHE A 103 -4.96 -5.78 -33.72
C PHE A 103 -3.44 -5.88 -33.76
N GLU A 104 -2.82 -4.78 -34.18
CA GLU A 104 -1.40 -4.53 -34.01
C GLU A 104 -1.18 -3.54 -32.88
N ILE A 105 -0.23 -3.82 -32.01
CA ILE A 105 0.17 -2.93 -30.91
C ILE A 105 1.66 -2.65 -31.03
N THR A 106 1.99 -1.36 -31.01
CA THR A 106 3.37 -0.89 -31.12
C THR A 106 3.63 0.14 -30.04
N GLN A 107 4.67 -0.09 -29.25
CA GLN A 107 5.16 0.88 -28.27
C GLN A 107 6.50 1.42 -28.72
N LYS A 108 6.63 2.74 -28.83
CA LYS A 108 7.87 3.43 -29.19
C LYS A 108 8.25 4.42 -28.10
N THR A 109 9.55 4.56 -27.85
CA THR A 109 10.05 5.48 -26.82
C THR A 109 9.68 6.94 -27.10
N ASP A 110 9.65 7.35 -28.37
CA ASP A 110 9.48 8.73 -28.81
C ASP A 110 8.03 9.16 -29.06
N SER A 111 7.17 8.21 -29.41
CA SER A 111 5.80 8.45 -29.87
C SER A 111 4.75 7.77 -28.98
N GLY A 112 5.14 6.89 -28.06
CA GLY A 112 4.22 6.29 -27.08
C GLY A 112 3.60 4.97 -27.54
N LEU A 113 2.34 4.74 -27.19
CA LEU A 113 1.62 3.51 -27.50
C LEU A 113 0.65 3.72 -28.65
N ASP A 114 0.66 2.82 -29.62
CA ASP A 114 -0.26 2.78 -30.74
C ASP A 114 -0.93 1.40 -30.80
N ILE A 115 -2.25 1.39 -30.95
CA ILE A 115 -3.08 0.20 -31.12
C ILE A 115 -3.92 0.41 -32.38
N GLN A 116 -3.72 -0.45 -33.37
CA GLN A 116 -4.38 -0.36 -34.67
C GLN A 116 -5.22 -1.61 -34.93
N PHE A 117 -6.46 -1.40 -35.37
CA PHE A 117 -7.40 -2.42 -35.80
C PHE A 117 -7.58 -2.34 -37.31
N ASP A 118 -8.04 -3.44 -37.94
CA ASP A 118 -8.28 -3.47 -39.39
C ASP A 118 -9.51 -2.63 -39.79
N ASP A 119 -10.53 -2.60 -38.93
CA ASP A 119 -11.78 -1.87 -39.10
C ASP A 119 -12.13 -1.10 -37.82
N ALA A 120 -13.08 -0.16 -37.91
CA ALA A 120 -13.61 0.51 -36.73
C ALA A 120 -14.42 -0.47 -35.87
N ILE A 121 -13.98 -0.69 -34.62
CA ILE A 121 -14.59 -1.62 -33.67
C ILE A 121 -15.14 -0.90 -32.44
N GLN A 122 -16.02 -1.58 -31.71
CA GLN A 122 -16.42 -1.14 -30.38
C GLN A 122 -15.33 -1.48 -29.36
N VAL A 123 -14.78 -0.45 -28.71
CA VAL A 123 -13.82 -0.59 -27.61
C VAL A 123 -14.53 -0.20 -26.32
N THR A 124 -14.52 -1.11 -25.35
CA THR A 124 -14.98 -0.81 -23.99
C THR A 124 -13.79 -0.33 -23.18
N VAL A 125 -13.90 0.87 -22.61
CA VAL A 125 -12.86 1.53 -21.81
C VAL A 125 -13.30 1.57 -20.37
N GLY A 126 -12.62 0.82 -19.51
CA GLY A 126 -12.74 0.90 -18.06
C GLY A 126 -11.61 1.72 -17.45
N ALA A 127 -11.91 2.49 -16.42
CA ALA A 127 -10.94 3.31 -15.71
C ALA A 127 -11.08 3.16 -14.19
N ARG A 128 -9.94 3.19 -13.49
CA ARG A 128 -9.87 3.23 -12.03
C ARG A 128 -8.76 4.16 -11.55
N SER A 129 -9.00 4.91 -10.49
CA SER A 129 -7.95 5.60 -9.75
C SER A 129 -7.01 4.60 -9.07
N TYR A 130 -5.72 4.93 -8.94
CA TYR A 130 -4.85 4.19 -8.03
C TYR A 130 -5.15 4.52 -6.58
N HIS A 131 -5.75 5.69 -6.32
CA HIS A 131 -6.00 6.22 -4.99
C HIS A 131 -4.75 6.09 -4.10
N SER A 132 -3.59 6.55 -4.57
CA SER A 132 -2.29 6.41 -3.91
C SER A 132 -2.02 7.47 -2.82
N GLN A 133 -2.98 8.37 -2.61
CA GLN A 133 -2.95 9.43 -1.60
C GLN A 133 -4.34 9.58 -0.98
N PRO A 134 -4.44 10.09 0.26
CA PRO A 134 -5.73 10.34 0.88
C PRO A 134 -6.62 11.28 0.05
N ALA A 135 -7.86 10.86 -0.22
CA ALA A 135 -8.86 11.67 -0.93
C ALA A 135 -9.74 12.54 -0.01
N ALA A 136 -9.81 12.20 1.28
CA ALA A 136 -10.63 12.86 2.28
C ALA A 136 -9.89 12.94 3.61
N THR A 137 -10.38 13.77 4.53
CA THR A 137 -9.83 13.93 5.87
C THR A 137 -10.91 13.65 6.90
N ILE A 138 -10.60 12.84 7.90
CA ILE A 138 -11.37 12.64 9.13
C ILE A 138 -10.71 13.49 10.22
N THR A 139 -11.49 14.28 10.94
CA THR A 139 -11.02 14.95 12.16
C THR A 139 -11.40 14.10 13.36
N VAL A 140 -10.47 13.87 14.29
CA VAL A 140 -10.69 13.00 15.45
C VAL A 140 -10.15 13.64 16.73
N PRO A 141 -10.87 13.57 17.87
CA PRO A 141 -10.36 14.01 19.15
C PRO A 141 -9.34 13.03 19.74
N ASP A 142 -8.58 13.48 20.74
CA ASP A 142 -7.74 12.64 21.61
C ASP A 142 -8.63 11.81 22.56
N ASP A 143 -9.42 10.90 21.97
CA ASP A 143 -10.32 9.97 22.64
C ASP A 143 -10.22 8.59 21.97
N PRO A 144 -9.84 7.52 22.70
CA PRO A 144 -9.70 6.19 22.11
C PRO A 144 -10.95 5.67 21.41
N SER A 145 -12.15 5.96 21.91
CA SER A 145 -13.40 5.47 21.30
C SER A 145 -13.65 6.13 19.95
N ALA A 146 -13.42 7.44 19.85
CA ALA A 146 -13.49 8.16 18.58
C ALA A 146 -12.42 7.70 17.58
N VAL A 147 -11.24 7.31 18.06
CA VAL A 147 -10.19 6.74 17.22
C VAL A 147 -10.56 5.33 16.73
N MET A 148 -11.26 4.52 17.53
CA MET A 148 -11.80 3.22 17.07
C MET A 148 -12.74 3.40 15.89
N GLU A 149 -13.72 4.31 16.02
CA GLU A 149 -14.66 4.63 14.95
C GLU A 149 -13.91 5.13 13.70
N THR A 150 -12.94 6.03 13.87
CA THR A 150 -12.08 6.51 12.78
C THR A 150 -11.33 5.37 12.07
N VAL A 151 -10.77 4.42 12.81
CA VAL A 151 -10.05 3.27 12.25
C VAL A 151 -10.98 2.36 11.44
N SER A 152 -12.22 2.13 11.89
CA SER A 152 -13.23 1.37 11.13
C SER A 152 -13.49 2.00 9.74
N HIS A 153 -13.43 3.33 9.63
CA HIS A 153 -13.63 4.06 8.38
C HIS A 153 -12.42 4.10 7.43
N LEU A 154 -11.23 3.68 7.88
CA LEU A 154 -10.04 3.64 7.03
C LEU A 154 -10.19 2.68 5.84
N SER A 155 -11.03 1.64 6.00
CA SER A 155 -11.35 0.65 4.98
C SER A 155 -12.09 1.19 3.75
N SER A 156 -12.59 2.44 3.81
CA SER A 156 -13.16 3.16 2.66
C SER A 156 -12.18 3.31 1.48
N GLY A 157 -10.88 3.16 1.71
CA GLY A 157 -9.87 3.11 0.66
C GLY A 157 -9.88 1.82 -0.18
N LEU A 158 -10.44 0.72 0.34
CA LEU A 158 -10.47 -0.57 -0.36
C LEU A 158 -11.32 -0.51 -1.63
N LYS A 159 -10.84 -1.13 -2.71
CA LYS A 159 -11.54 -1.21 -4.00
C LYS A 159 -12.40 -2.45 -4.13
N THR A 160 -12.20 -3.42 -3.25
CA THR A 160 -12.92 -4.69 -3.22
C THR A 160 -12.72 -5.35 -1.86
N THR A 161 -13.66 -6.21 -1.49
CA THR A 161 -13.59 -7.07 -0.30
C THR A 161 -13.26 -8.52 -0.66
N SER A 162 -13.13 -8.85 -1.94
CA SER A 162 -12.70 -10.16 -2.42
C SER A 162 -11.21 -10.40 -2.14
N PRO A 163 -10.69 -11.63 -2.36
CA PRO A 163 -9.25 -11.91 -2.26
C PRO A 163 -8.38 -11.05 -3.19
N GLU A 164 -8.98 -10.43 -4.22
CA GLU A 164 -8.31 -9.46 -5.12
C GLU A 164 -7.67 -8.30 -4.35
N ARG A 165 -8.18 -7.93 -3.17
CA ARG A 165 -7.58 -6.89 -2.31
C ARG A 165 -6.17 -7.23 -1.82
N SER A 166 -5.70 -8.47 -1.96
CA SER A 166 -4.28 -8.80 -1.76
C SER A 166 -3.35 -8.17 -2.83
N TRP A 167 -3.90 -7.65 -3.93
CA TRP A 167 -3.16 -6.83 -4.88
C TRP A 167 -3.04 -5.36 -4.39
N PRO A 168 -1.85 -4.75 -4.33
CA PRO A 168 -1.65 -3.43 -3.73
C PRO A 168 -2.55 -2.32 -4.31
N THR A 169 -2.74 -2.30 -5.63
CA THR A 169 -3.57 -1.26 -6.27
C THR A 169 -5.08 -1.39 -5.99
N LEU A 170 -5.49 -2.44 -5.26
CA LEU A 170 -6.87 -2.67 -4.81
C LEU A 170 -7.09 -2.33 -3.34
N ARG A 171 -6.03 -1.85 -2.68
CA ARG A 171 -6.05 -1.30 -1.33
C ARG A 171 -5.76 0.18 -1.42
N GLY A 172 -6.67 0.95 -2.03
CA GLY A 172 -6.49 2.40 -2.13
C GLY A 172 -6.18 3.03 -0.77
N HIS A 173 -5.52 4.16 -0.80
CA HIS A 173 -5.02 4.85 0.37
C HIS A 173 -6.18 5.23 1.30
N PRO A 174 -6.06 4.97 2.61
CA PRO A 174 -7.06 5.40 3.57
C PRO A 174 -7.20 6.93 3.62
N PRO A 175 -8.35 7.47 4.09
CA PRO A 175 -8.50 8.90 4.34
C PRO A 175 -7.47 9.39 5.36
N ARG A 176 -7.12 10.66 5.25
CA ARG A 176 -6.20 11.31 6.17
C ARG A 176 -6.89 11.48 7.52
N ILE A 177 -6.11 11.42 8.60
CA ILE A 177 -6.60 11.76 9.93
C ILE A 177 -5.92 13.07 10.37
N GLU A 178 -6.68 13.96 10.99
CA GLU A 178 -6.21 15.13 11.71
C GLU A 178 -6.74 15.15 13.13
N LEU A 179 -5.91 15.52 14.10
CA LEU A 179 -6.36 15.74 15.46
C LEU A 179 -7.18 17.03 15.56
N GLY A 180 -8.31 16.96 16.27
CA GLY A 180 -9.20 18.09 16.50
C GLY A 180 -9.93 17.98 17.84
N SER A 181 -11.00 18.77 18.01
CA SER A 181 -11.79 18.77 19.25
C SER A 181 -12.99 17.83 19.22
N GLU A 182 -13.44 17.43 18.03
CA GLU A 182 -14.62 16.60 17.82
C GLU A 182 -14.41 15.66 16.63
N LEU A 183 -15.18 14.57 16.60
CA LEU A 183 -15.14 13.59 15.52
C LEU A 183 -15.97 14.13 14.34
N ASP A 184 -15.33 14.25 13.18
CA ASP A 184 -15.98 14.62 11.91
C ASP A 184 -15.56 13.64 10.81
N ILE A 185 -16.51 12.84 10.35
CA ILE A 185 -16.33 11.87 9.26
C ILE A 185 -17.17 12.36 8.07
N PRO A 186 -16.54 12.85 6.98
CA PRO A 186 -17.27 13.31 5.81
C PRO A 186 -18.15 12.22 5.17
N ASP A 187 -19.35 12.57 4.73
CA ASP A 187 -20.32 11.68 4.04
C ASP A 187 -19.74 10.94 2.81
N ALA A 188 -18.70 11.50 2.19
CA ALA A 188 -18.01 10.88 1.07
C ALA A 188 -17.22 9.61 1.47
N ILE A 189 -16.90 9.45 2.76
CA ILE A 189 -16.15 8.30 3.29
C ILE A 189 -17.12 7.16 3.60
N ASN A 190 -17.29 6.28 2.61
CA ASN A 190 -18.14 5.12 2.71
C ASN A 190 -17.28 3.87 2.92
N ARG A 191 -17.46 3.20 4.07
CA ARG A 191 -16.81 1.91 4.33
C ARG A 191 -17.52 0.80 3.54
N PRO A 192 -16.83 -0.28 3.16
CA PRO A 192 -17.49 -1.48 2.67
C PRO A 192 -18.52 -1.98 3.70
N ASP A 193 -19.68 -2.46 3.23
CA ASP A 193 -20.69 -3.07 4.10
C ASP A 193 -20.24 -4.48 4.49
N THR A 194 -19.84 -4.64 5.74
CA THR A 194 -19.28 -5.90 6.25
C THR A 194 -19.71 -6.11 7.69
N ASP A 195 -19.89 -7.37 8.04
CA ASP A 195 -20.26 -7.89 9.35
C ASP A 195 -19.06 -8.36 10.16
N VAL A 196 -17.84 -7.97 9.76
CA VAL A 196 -16.62 -8.30 10.49
C VAL A 196 -16.46 -7.33 11.64
N GLU A 197 -16.38 -7.85 12.86
CA GLU A 197 -16.15 -7.05 14.06
C GLU A 197 -14.87 -7.52 14.74
N LEU A 198 -14.08 -6.55 15.21
CA LEU A 198 -12.89 -6.77 16.02
C LEU A 198 -13.10 -6.05 17.35
N ALA A 199 -13.60 -6.81 18.34
CA ALA A 199 -13.86 -6.29 19.67
C ALA A 199 -12.53 -6.21 20.45
N ILE A 200 -12.14 -5.01 20.90
CA ILE A 200 -10.87 -4.75 21.59
C ILE A 200 -11.05 -3.73 22.73
N PRO A 201 -10.14 -3.67 23.71
CA PRO A 201 -10.10 -2.59 24.67
C PRO A 201 -9.97 -1.23 23.99
N ALA A 202 -10.72 -0.24 24.48
CA ALA A 202 -10.69 1.15 24.01
C ALA A 202 -9.42 1.88 24.51
N GLU A 203 -8.25 1.38 24.13
CA GLU A 203 -6.95 1.91 24.51
C GLU A 203 -6.03 2.00 23.28
N TYR A 204 -5.28 3.10 23.14
CA TYR A 204 -4.36 3.34 22.02
C TYR A 204 -3.47 2.15 21.63
N PRO A 205 -2.82 1.43 22.58
CA PRO A 205 -1.99 0.30 22.23
C PRO A 205 -2.73 -0.80 21.44
N TYR A 206 -3.95 -1.15 21.85
CA TYR A 206 -4.76 -2.16 21.17
C TYR A 206 -5.26 -1.64 19.81
N ILE A 207 -5.72 -0.39 19.76
CA ILE A 207 -6.21 0.24 18.52
C ILE A 207 -5.10 0.28 17.45
N PHE A 208 -3.89 0.72 17.83
CA PHE A 208 -2.77 0.82 16.90
C PHE A 208 -2.31 -0.55 16.39
N ALA A 209 -2.25 -1.54 17.27
CA ALA A 209 -1.91 -2.92 16.90
C ALA A 209 -2.95 -3.52 15.94
N ALA A 210 -4.23 -3.28 16.19
CA ALA A 210 -5.35 -3.81 15.41
C ALA A 210 -5.53 -3.11 14.04
N ALA A 211 -5.15 -1.83 13.92
CA ALA A 211 -5.49 -1.00 12.77
C ALA A 211 -5.14 -1.59 11.39
N PRO A 212 -3.97 -2.22 11.16
CA PRO A 212 -3.65 -2.84 9.86
C PRO A 212 -4.59 -4.01 9.52
N LEU A 213 -4.92 -4.85 10.50
CA LEU A 213 -5.85 -5.97 10.34
C LEU A 213 -7.27 -5.45 10.09
N ALA A 214 -7.72 -4.48 10.89
CA ALA A 214 -9.04 -3.87 10.76
C ALA A 214 -9.23 -3.22 9.38
N TYR A 215 -8.25 -2.47 8.90
CA TYR A 215 -8.24 -1.91 7.55
C TYR A 215 -8.35 -3.01 6.48
N TYR A 216 -7.51 -4.05 6.56
CA TYR A 216 -7.46 -5.10 5.54
C TYR A 216 -8.74 -5.97 5.49
N LEU A 217 -9.39 -6.17 6.64
CA LEU A 217 -10.63 -6.90 6.77
C LEU A 217 -11.88 -6.03 6.61
N ALA A 218 -11.73 -4.71 6.50
CA ALA A 218 -12.83 -3.77 6.64
C ALA A 218 -13.67 -4.03 7.90
N ALA A 219 -12.98 -4.35 9.01
CA ALA A 219 -13.60 -4.69 10.27
C ALA A 219 -14.03 -3.46 11.05
N ASP A 220 -15.13 -3.60 11.79
CA ASP A 220 -15.59 -2.61 12.74
C ASP A 220 -14.90 -2.83 14.10
N LEU A 221 -14.21 -1.81 14.61
CA LEU A 221 -13.64 -1.85 15.95
C LEU A 221 -14.73 -1.58 16.98
N GLN A 222 -14.98 -2.55 17.84
CA GLN A 222 -15.98 -2.45 18.91
C GLN A 222 -15.31 -2.45 20.28
N PRO A 223 -15.68 -1.54 21.21
CA PRO A 223 -15.08 -1.53 22.54
C PRO A 223 -15.52 -2.76 23.34
N THR A 224 -14.58 -3.39 24.05
CA THR A 224 -14.87 -4.46 25.00
C THR A 224 -13.95 -4.38 26.22
N ASP A 225 -14.52 -4.67 27.38
CA ASP A 225 -13.77 -4.89 28.63
C ASP A 225 -13.40 -6.38 28.82
N ASP A 226 -13.92 -7.26 27.96
CA ASP A 226 -13.67 -8.69 27.96
C ASP A 226 -12.42 -9.04 27.10
N CYS A 227 -12.23 -10.33 26.86
CA CYS A 227 -11.22 -10.85 25.95
C CYS A 227 -11.41 -10.28 24.54
N PRO A 228 -10.35 -9.78 23.86
CA PRO A 228 -10.49 -9.32 22.49
C PRO A 228 -10.91 -10.48 21.56
N THR A 229 -11.76 -10.19 20.57
CA THR A 229 -12.30 -11.22 19.66
C THR A 229 -12.44 -10.72 18.23
N LEU A 230 -12.33 -11.64 17.27
CA LEU A 230 -12.72 -11.45 15.88
C LEU A 230 -13.99 -12.25 15.61
N SER A 231 -15.03 -11.57 15.14
CA SER A 231 -16.31 -12.18 14.76
C SER A 231 -16.74 -11.79 13.34
N VAL A 232 -17.62 -12.62 12.78
CA VAL A 232 -18.34 -12.34 11.54
C VAL A 232 -19.82 -12.62 11.79
N GLY A 233 -20.63 -11.57 11.77
CA GLY A 233 -22.00 -11.63 12.30
C GLY A 233 -22.02 -12.10 13.75
N GLU A 234 -22.86 -13.08 14.07
CA GLU A 234 -22.97 -13.62 15.44
C GLU A 234 -21.88 -14.67 15.77
N THR A 235 -20.99 -15.00 14.83
CA THR A 235 -20.01 -16.08 14.99
C THR A 235 -18.65 -15.54 15.41
N VAL A 236 -18.17 -15.97 16.58
CA VAL A 236 -16.80 -15.69 17.04
C VAL A 236 -15.83 -16.66 16.38
N LEU A 237 -14.96 -16.14 15.51
CA LEU A 237 -13.95 -16.92 14.79
C LEU A 237 -12.67 -17.13 15.59
N MET A 238 -12.25 -16.10 16.34
CA MET A 238 -11.00 -16.12 17.11
C MET A 238 -11.13 -15.32 18.40
N ARG A 239 -10.50 -15.82 19.47
CA ARG A 239 -10.27 -15.09 20.71
C ARG A 239 -8.77 -14.84 20.84
N PHE A 240 -8.38 -13.61 21.13
CA PHE A 240 -6.99 -13.22 21.27
C PHE A 240 -6.51 -13.36 22.71
N GLY A 241 -5.19 -13.52 22.89
CA GLY A 241 -4.55 -13.51 24.18
C GLY A 241 -4.71 -12.18 24.93
N THR A 242 -4.72 -12.25 26.26
CA THR A 242 -4.79 -11.07 27.12
C THR A 242 -3.41 -10.43 27.23
N GLY A 243 -3.33 -9.10 27.04
CA GLY A 243 -2.10 -8.33 27.12
C GLY A 243 -1.68 -7.77 25.76
N VAL A 244 -1.20 -6.53 25.76
CA VAL A 244 -0.94 -5.77 24.53
C VAL A 244 0.05 -6.43 23.58
N ASP A 245 1.15 -7.00 24.10
CA ASP A 245 2.18 -7.60 23.25
C ASP A 245 1.69 -8.90 22.61
N THR A 246 1.05 -9.78 23.39
CA THR A 246 0.45 -11.01 22.86
C THR A 246 -0.65 -10.70 21.84
N PHE A 247 -1.51 -9.72 22.14
CA PHE A 247 -2.52 -9.27 21.20
C PHE A 247 -1.90 -8.73 19.90
N ALA A 248 -0.86 -7.88 20.00
CA ALA A 248 -0.16 -7.31 18.85
C ALA A 248 0.52 -8.37 17.98
N ASP A 249 1.06 -9.43 18.59
CA ASP A 249 1.65 -10.57 17.89
C ASP A 249 0.58 -11.35 17.12
N GLU A 250 -0.52 -11.70 17.77
CA GLU A 250 -1.58 -12.51 17.18
C GLU A 250 -2.32 -11.77 16.05
N VAL A 251 -2.62 -10.47 16.18
CA VAL A 251 -3.23 -9.70 15.08
C VAL A 251 -2.28 -9.54 13.89
N ALA A 252 -0.98 -9.41 14.16
CA ALA A 252 0.03 -9.35 13.12
C ALA A 252 0.17 -10.69 12.38
N GLU A 253 0.17 -11.81 13.10
CA GLU A 253 0.19 -13.16 12.52
C GLU A 253 -1.07 -13.44 11.71
N LEU A 254 -2.23 -13.01 12.22
CA LEU A 254 -3.50 -13.16 11.53
C LEU A 254 -3.56 -12.36 10.23
N LEU A 255 -3.11 -11.10 10.23
CA LEU A 255 -3.00 -10.30 9.01
C LEU A 255 -2.09 -10.98 7.98
N GLN A 256 -0.92 -11.46 8.42
CA GLN A 256 0.03 -12.16 7.56
C GLN A 256 -0.58 -13.42 6.95
N ARG A 257 -1.30 -14.23 7.76
CA ARG A 257 -2.00 -15.43 7.32
C ARG A 257 -3.04 -15.10 6.25
N ILE A 258 -3.94 -14.17 6.53
CA ILE A 258 -5.05 -13.85 5.63
C ILE A 258 -4.51 -13.25 4.33
N LEU A 259 -3.58 -12.29 4.39
CA LEU A 259 -2.99 -11.71 3.18
C LEU A 259 -2.30 -12.78 2.32
N THR A 260 -1.53 -13.68 2.94
CA THR A 260 -0.81 -14.73 2.22
C THR A 260 -1.77 -15.71 1.54
N LEU A 261 -2.81 -16.15 2.26
CA LEU A 261 -3.83 -17.04 1.70
C LEU A 261 -4.66 -16.34 0.62
N ASP A 262 -5.00 -15.05 0.78
CA ASP A 262 -5.66 -14.27 -0.26
C ASP A 262 -4.78 -14.13 -1.51
N CYS A 263 -3.46 -13.96 -1.39
CA CYS A 263 -2.55 -14.00 -2.53
C CYS A 263 -2.64 -15.32 -3.31
N VAL A 264 -2.75 -16.45 -2.59
CA VAL A 264 -2.91 -17.78 -3.20
C VAL A 264 -4.30 -17.94 -3.82
N VAL A 265 -5.37 -17.63 -3.10
CA VAL A 265 -6.76 -17.79 -3.57
C VAL A 265 -7.06 -16.89 -4.76
N ARG A 266 -6.54 -15.66 -4.77
CA ARG A 266 -6.66 -14.70 -5.88
C ARG A 266 -6.17 -15.24 -7.23
N THR A 267 -5.32 -16.28 -7.24
CA THR A 267 -4.90 -16.93 -8.50
C THR A 267 -6.03 -17.69 -9.22
N GLU A 268 -7.21 -17.82 -8.61
CA GLU A 268 -8.44 -18.31 -9.28
C GLU A 268 -9.29 -17.17 -9.87
N GLY A 269 -8.95 -15.91 -9.58
CA GLY A 269 -9.72 -14.72 -9.93
C GLY A 269 -9.27 -14.02 -11.22
N ASP A 270 -9.26 -12.69 -11.18
CA ASP A 270 -9.03 -11.79 -12.34
C ASP A 270 -7.64 -12.01 -12.96
N TYR A 271 -6.70 -12.49 -12.14
CA TYR A 271 -5.29 -12.60 -12.47
C TYR A 271 -4.72 -13.99 -12.11
N PRO A 272 -4.88 -15.01 -12.97
CA PRO A 272 -4.40 -16.36 -12.71
C PRO A 272 -2.87 -16.49 -12.91
N PHE A 273 -2.11 -15.85 -12.03
CA PHE A 273 -0.65 -15.93 -12.00
C PHE A 273 -0.17 -17.30 -11.50
N LYS A 274 0.98 -17.73 -12.01
CA LYS A 274 1.68 -18.90 -11.49
C LYS A 274 2.49 -18.50 -10.27
N LEU A 275 1.98 -18.82 -9.09
CA LEU A 275 2.68 -18.65 -7.81
C LEU A 275 3.25 -19.98 -7.33
N TYR A 276 4.45 -19.95 -6.75
CA TYR A 276 5.06 -21.12 -6.14
C TYR A 276 4.22 -21.57 -4.94
N GLU A 277 3.78 -20.63 -4.12
CA GLU A 277 2.99 -20.80 -2.91
C GLU A 277 1.68 -21.56 -3.19
N ARG A 278 1.03 -21.26 -4.33
CA ARG A 278 -0.15 -22.00 -4.80
C ARG A 278 0.13 -23.49 -4.98
N THR A 279 1.31 -23.82 -5.50
CA THR A 279 1.72 -25.22 -5.71
C THR A 279 1.92 -25.90 -4.36
N VAL A 280 2.61 -25.26 -3.42
CA VAL A 280 2.82 -25.80 -2.07
C VAL A 280 1.48 -26.04 -1.35
N VAL A 281 0.56 -25.08 -1.39
CA VAL A 281 -0.77 -25.21 -0.76
C VAL A 281 -1.56 -26.37 -1.37
N LYS A 282 -1.56 -26.52 -2.70
CA LYS A 282 -2.26 -27.62 -3.38
C LYS A 282 -1.69 -29.00 -3.09
N GLU A 283 -0.39 -29.11 -2.83
CA GLU A 283 0.27 -30.37 -2.52
C GLU A 283 0.10 -30.77 -1.04
N ALA A 284 0.00 -29.79 -0.15
CA ALA A 284 -0.05 -30.01 1.28
C ALA A 284 -1.47 -29.99 1.89
N THR A 285 -2.48 -29.52 1.16
CA THR A 285 -3.85 -29.36 1.66
C THR A 285 -4.90 -29.73 0.60
N ASP A 286 -6.08 -30.11 1.06
CA ASP A 286 -7.25 -30.35 0.19
C ASP A 286 -8.07 -29.06 -0.06
N LEU A 287 -7.48 -27.88 0.13
CA LEU A 287 -8.17 -26.60 -0.04
C LEU A 287 -8.64 -26.43 -1.48
N ASN A 288 -9.95 -26.25 -1.65
CA ASN A 288 -10.53 -25.88 -2.93
C ASN A 288 -10.42 -24.37 -3.12
N LEU A 289 -9.31 -23.91 -3.71
CA LEU A 289 -9.04 -22.49 -3.93
C LEU A 289 -10.14 -21.78 -4.72
N LYS A 290 -10.78 -22.47 -5.68
CA LYS A 290 -11.86 -21.88 -6.47
C LYS A 290 -13.09 -21.64 -5.60
N THR A 291 -13.47 -22.62 -4.79
CA THR A 291 -14.56 -22.45 -3.81
C THR A 291 -14.25 -21.33 -2.83
N LEU A 292 -13.00 -21.20 -2.36
CA LEU A 292 -12.61 -20.11 -1.47
C LEU A 292 -12.65 -18.73 -2.11
N TYR A 293 -12.35 -18.64 -3.41
CA TYR A 293 -12.45 -17.38 -4.16
C TYR A 293 -13.90 -16.88 -4.21
N ASP A 294 -14.84 -17.79 -4.48
CA ASP A 294 -16.27 -17.51 -4.58
C ASP A 294 -17.00 -17.51 -3.22
N ALA A 295 -16.34 -17.98 -2.14
CA ALA A 295 -16.93 -18.08 -0.81
C ALA A 295 -17.26 -16.71 -0.23
N ASP A 296 -18.28 -16.69 0.63
CA ASP A 296 -18.51 -15.54 1.49
C ASP A 296 -17.34 -15.36 2.48
N ARG A 297 -17.37 -14.23 3.18
CA ARG A 297 -16.26 -13.82 4.02
C ARG A 297 -16.13 -14.69 5.26
N ALA A 298 -17.23 -15.09 5.88
CA ALA A 298 -17.24 -15.90 7.09
C ALA A 298 -16.60 -17.27 6.80
N ASP A 299 -17.11 -17.96 5.78
CA ASP A 299 -16.64 -19.28 5.35
C ASP A 299 -15.16 -19.24 4.95
N ARG A 300 -14.75 -18.19 4.23
CA ARG A 300 -13.35 -18.01 3.81
C ARG A 300 -12.44 -17.79 5.01
N LEU A 301 -12.79 -16.89 5.94
CA LEU A 301 -11.98 -16.61 7.13
C LEU A 301 -11.90 -17.81 8.07
N GLU A 302 -13.01 -18.51 8.31
CA GLU A 302 -13.04 -19.75 9.09
C GLU A 302 -12.11 -20.80 8.47
N THR A 303 -12.20 -20.99 7.14
CA THR A 303 -11.32 -21.94 6.45
C THR A 303 -9.85 -21.52 6.54
N TYR A 304 -9.53 -20.23 6.43
CA TYR A 304 -8.17 -19.72 6.57
C TYR A 304 -7.60 -19.96 7.97
N LEU A 305 -8.41 -19.80 9.01
CA LEU A 305 -8.01 -20.06 10.39
C LEU A 305 -7.75 -21.55 10.65
N ALA A 306 -8.45 -22.45 9.94
CA ALA A 306 -8.25 -23.89 10.02
C ALA A 306 -7.01 -24.40 9.26
N VAL A 307 -6.36 -23.57 8.43
CA VAL A 307 -5.12 -23.95 7.74
C VAL A 307 -4.00 -24.15 8.77
N PRO A 308 -3.29 -25.30 8.76
CA PRO A 308 -2.25 -25.57 9.74
C PRO A 308 -1.13 -24.51 9.74
N ASP A 309 -0.68 -24.07 10.92
CA ASP A 309 0.34 -23.03 11.07
C ASP A 309 1.61 -23.33 10.28
N ARG A 310 2.11 -24.57 10.38
CA ARG A 310 3.28 -25.06 9.62
C ARG A 310 3.17 -24.86 8.11
N MET A 311 1.95 -24.85 7.58
CA MET A 311 1.71 -24.62 6.16
C MET A 311 1.83 -23.12 5.90
N VAL A 312 1.08 -22.29 6.63
CA VAL A 312 1.15 -20.83 6.50
C VAL A 312 2.60 -20.33 6.60
N GLU A 313 3.38 -20.83 7.55
CA GLU A 313 4.80 -20.48 7.73
C GLU A 313 5.68 -20.75 6.51
N GLN A 314 5.42 -21.82 5.74
CA GLN A 314 6.23 -22.17 4.56
C GLN A 314 5.99 -21.25 3.38
N ILE A 315 4.81 -20.65 3.28
CA ILE A 315 4.40 -19.79 2.16
C ILE A 315 4.38 -18.31 2.53
N ARG A 316 4.46 -18.00 3.82
CA ARG A 316 4.44 -16.63 4.31
C ARG A 316 5.72 -15.92 3.85
N PRO A 317 5.60 -14.79 3.13
CA PRO A 317 6.77 -14.01 2.75
C PRO A 317 7.38 -13.36 3.99
N THR A 318 8.67 -13.02 3.91
CA THR A 318 9.29 -12.09 4.86
C THR A 318 8.50 -10.78 4.84
N TRP A 319 7.93 -10.40 5.99
CA TRP A 319 7.05 -9.24 6.01
C TRP A 319 7.85 -7.95 5.77
N HIS A 320 7.31 -7.09 4.91
CA HIS A 320 8.07 -5.96 4.41
C HIS A 320 8.32 -4.89 5.48
N ARG A 321 7.41 -4.68 6.45
CA ARG A 321 7.58 -3.61 7.45
C ARG A 321 6.89 -3.84 8.80
N VAL A 322 7.58 -3.44 9.87
CA VAL A 322 7.00 -3.23 11.21
C VAL A 322 7.19 -1.77 11.64
N THR A 323 6.19 -1.18 12.27
CA THR A 323 6.21 0.16 12.87
C THR A 323 6.12 0.03 14.38
N HIS A 324 7.11 0.56 15.08
CA HIS A 324 7.06 0.73 16.53
C HIS A 324 6.41 2.08 16.85
N ALA A 325 5.28 2.02 17.54
CA ALA A 325 4.47 3.17 17.87
C ALA A 325 4.49 3.41 19.37
N ARG A 326 4.62 4.68 19.77
CA ARG A 326 4.28 5.08 21.14
C ARG A 326 2.76 5.12 21.29
N PRO A 327 2.22 4.75 22.46
CA PRO A 327 0.79 4.83 22.72
C PRO A 327 0.40 6.27 23.12
N ASP A 328 0.49 7.19 22.17
CA ASP A 328 0.06 8.58 22.29
C ASP A 328 -0.64 9.05 21.00
N ALA A 329 -1.34 10.19 21.09
CA ALA A 329 -2.20 10.71 20.03
C ALA A 329 -1.43 11.06 18.74
N ASP A 330 -0.12 11.33 18.81
CA ASP A 330 0.70 11.68 17.65
C ASP A 330 0.71 10.58 16.58
N MET A 331 0.56 9.32 17.00
CA MET A 331 0.46 8.18 16.09
C MET A 331 -0.85 8.18 15.27
N VAL A 332 -1.91 8.79 15.78
CA VAL A 332 -3.26 8.76 15.18
C VAL A 332 -3.25 9.35 13.77
N GLU A 333 -2.61 10.50 13.57
CA GLU A 333 -2.50 11.14 12.24
C GLU A 333 -1.67 10.32 11.23
N LEU A 334 -0.85 9.40 11.73
CA LEU A 334 0.03 8.56 10.91
C LEU A 334 -0.58 7.20 10.55
N LEU A 335 -1.65 6.78 11.23
CA LEU A 335 -2.33 5.50 10.97
C LEU A 335 -2.67 5.27 9.49
N PRO A 336 -3.19 6.26 8.72
CA PRO A 336 -3.52 6.05 7.31
C PRO A 336 -2.35 5.54 6.48
N TYR A 337 -1.15 6.04 6.73
CA TYR A 337 0.06 5.67 6.00
C TYR A 337 0.63 4.33 6.49
N VAL A 338 0.46 4.05 7.78
CA VAL A 338 0.90 2.78 8.39
C VAL A 338 0.05 1.62 7.86
N VAL A 339 -1.28 1.78 7.82
CA VAL A 339 -2.19 0.75 7.33
C VAL A 339 -2.22 0.65 5.80
N ASN A 340 -2.00 1.75 5.06
CA ASN A 340 -1.87 1.71 3.59
C ASN A 340 -0.79 0.70 3.14
N ASP A 341 0.34 0.69 3.84
CA ASP A 341 1.42 -0.23 3.54
C ASP A 341 1.22 -1.59 4.21
N LEU A 342 0.19 -1.79 5.06
CA LEU A 342 0.03 -2.98 5.91
C LEU A 342 1.25 -3.23 6.82
N SER A 343 1.83 -2.15 7.36
CA SER A 343 2.91 -2.25 8.33
C SER A 343 2.39 -2.87 9.61
N LEU A 344 3.05 -3.91 10.13
CA LEU A 344 2.72 -4.46 11.45
C LEU A 344 2.97 -3.40 12.50
N VAL A 345 2.18 -3.34 13.57
CA VAL A 345 2.38 -2.34 14.62
C VAL A 345 2.76 -3.01 15.93
N LYS A 346 3.90 -2.59 16.49
CA LYS A 346 4.39 -3.00 17.81
C LYS A 346 4.35 -1.81 18.74
N ILE A 347 3.94 -2.03 19.99
CA ILE A 347 3.86 -0.95 20.96
C ILE A 347 5.21 -0.80 21.64
N ALA A 348 5.79 0.39 21.50
CA ALA A 348 7.04 0.71 22.15
C ALA A 348 6.79 1.00 23.62
N ASP A 349 7.54 0.31 24.47
CA ASP A 349 7.42 0.45 25.92
C ASP A 349 7.81 1.88 26.36
N ARG A 350 7.05 2.48 27.28
CA ARG A 350 7.27 3.89 27.70
C ARG A 350 8.58 4.07 28.49
N GLY A 351 9.22 2.99 28.96
CA GLY A 351 10.27 3.05 29.99
C GLY A 351 11.52 2.18 29.79
N GLY A 352 11.76 1.59 28.62
CA GLY A 352 12.97 0.76 28.41
C GLY A 352 14.26 1.58 28.47
N GLU A 353 15.15 1.25 29.41
CA GLU A 353 16.53 1.79 29.44
C GLU A 353 17.27 1.36 28.17
N TRP A 354 17.83 2.35 27.48
CA TRP A 354 18.58 2.19 26.25
C TRP A 354 19.81 1.29 26.45
N THR A 355 19.83 0.13 25.79
CA THR A 355 21.01 -0.73 25.70
C THR A 355 21.41 -0.91 24.23
N PRO A 356 22.45 -0.20 23.74
CA PRO A 356 22.86 -0.32 22.35
C PRO A 356 23.49 -1.70 22.07
N SER A 357 23.16 -2.27 20.92
CA SER A 357 23.76 -3.48 20.37
C SER A 357 25.26 -3.27 20.09
N ALA A 358 26.00 -4.35 19.85
CA ALA A 358 27.43 -4.28 19.58
C ALA A 358 27.76 -3.49 18.29
N ILE A 359 26.90 -3.56 17.27
CA ILE A 359 27.04 -2.84 16.01
C ILE A 359 26.81 -1.35 16.22
N GLU A 360 25.82 -0.99 17.04
CA GLU A 360 25.50 0.41 17.37
C GLU A 360 26.57 1.06 18.23
N LYS A 361 27.15 0.32 19.20
CA LYS A 361 28.32 0.80 19.95
C LYS A 361 29.47 1.17 19.01
N SER A 362 29.74 0.32 18.02
CA SER A 362 30.80 0.58 17.04
C SER A 362 30.49 1.76 16.12
N GLY A 363 29.24 1.90 15.67
CA GLY A 363 28.80 3.05 14.86
C GLY A 363 28.85 4.38 15.61
N MET A 364 28.45 4.37 16.89
CA MET A 364 28.53 5.53 17.77
C MET A 364 29.96 5.91 18.11
N GLU A 365 30.82 4.93 18.40
CA GLU A 365 32.26 5.16 18.64
C GLU A 365 32.93 5.79 17.40
N ALA A 366 32.54 5.37 16.19
CA ALA A 366 33.04 5.95 14.95
C ALA A 366 32.56 7.40 14.73
N LEU A 367 31.31 7.71 15.06
CA LEU A 367 30.76 9.08 15.01
C LEU A 367 31.40 9.99 16.07
N ASP A 368 31.64 9.47 17.28
CA ASP A 368 32.35 10.18 18.35
C ASP A 368 33.82 10.44 17.98
N ALA A 369 34.49 9.47 17.35
CA ALA A 369 35.86 9.64 16.86
C ALA A 369 35.95 10.69 15.74
N PHE A 370 34.93 10.74 14.88
CA PHE A 370 34.81 11.76 13.85
C PHE A 370 34.58 13.16 14.44
N ALA A 371 33.67 13.30 15.41
CA ALA A 371 33.37 14.57 16.08
C ALA A 371 34.52 15.07 16.99
N ARG A 372 35.36 14.16 17.51
CA ARG A 372 36.52 14.49 18.34
C ARG A 372 37.82 14.68 17.58
N SER A 373 37.85 14.49 16.25
CA SER A 373 39.07 14.71 15.48
C SER A 373 39.45 16.20 15.56
N PRO A 374 40.57 16.55 16.22
CA PRO A 374 41.07 17.92 16.17
C PRO A 374 41.58 18.19 14.76
N ASP A 375 41.29 19.39 14.26
CA ASP A 375 41.69 19.93 12.96
C ASP A 375 42.95 19.24 12.38
N MET A 376 42.78 18.46 11.31
CA MET A 376 43.91 18.22 10.42
C MET A 376 44.35 19.59 9.93
N GLU A 377 45.55 20.00 10.29
CA GLU A 377 46.22 21.16 9.72
C GLU A 377 46.18 21.05 8.20
N ALA A 378 45.26 21.80 7.59
CA ALA A 378 45.26 22.03 6.16
C ALA A 378 46.53 22.83 5.85
N SER A 379 47.56 22.17 5.34
CA SER A 379 48.69 22.86 4.71
C SER A 379 48.16 23.57 3.46
N ALA A 380 47.78 24.83 3.61
CA ALA A 380 47.33 25.67 2.53
C ALA A 380 48.49 25.91 1.55
N GLY A 381 48.42 25.29 0.37
CA GLY A 381 49.16 25.76 -0.80
C GLY A 381 48.67 27.17 -1.16
N PRO A 382 49.55 28.09 -1.56
CA PRO A 382 49.17 29.49 -1.78
C PRO A 382 48.45 29.60 -3.11
N ASN A 383 47.10 29.58 -3.07
CA ASN A 383 46.19 30.34 -3.93
C ASN A 383 44.77 29.77 -3.79
N ASP A 384 43.99 30.24 -2.81
CA ASP A 384 42.65 30.70 -3.15
C ASP A 384 42.08 31.67 -2.11
N PHE A 385 41.34 32.64 -2.61
CA PHE A 385 40.82 33.82 -1.92
C PHE A 385 39.38 33.52 -1.45
N THR A 386 39.05 33.71 -0.16
CA THR A 386 38.06 34.69 0.35
C THR A 386 37.53 34.42 1.77
N ARG A 387 37.65 35.45 2.62
CA ARG A 387 36.66 36.03 3.58
C ARG A 387 35.58 35.09 4.19
N SER A 388 35.35 35.00 5.51
CA SER A 388 35.52 35.99 6.58
C SER A 388 35.58 35.34 7.97
N LYS A 389 36.21 36.12 8.86
CA LYS A 389 36.38 36.05 10.30
C LYS A 389 35.11 35.92 11.15
N ASN A 390 35.35 35.35 12.34
CA ASN A 390 34.75 35.60 13.66
C ASN A 390 33.52 34.77 14.05
N LEU A 391 33.74 33.77 14.92
CA LEU A 391 33.03 33.67 16.20
C LEU A 391 33.96 33.06 17.25
N THR A 392 34.17 33.84 18.31
CA THR A 392 34.98 33.56 19.50
C THR A 392 34.39 32.40 20.31
N ARG A 393 35.30 31.52 20.72
CA ARG A 393 35.08 30.38 21.62
C ARG A 393 34.79 30.91 23.04
N SER A 394 33.59 30.65 23.55
CA SER A 394 33.28 30.66 24.99
C SER A 394 32.52 29.38 25.29
N GLY A 395 32.95 28.67 26.32
CA GLY A 395 32.56 27.30 26.61
C GLY A 395 31.17 27.13 27.23
N ASP A 396 30.73 25.87 27.14
CA ASP A 396 29.74 25.17 27.97
C ASP A 396 28.25 25.12 27.58
N GLU A 397 27.85 25.48 26.35
CA GLU A 397 26.46 25.31 25.89
C GLU A 397 26.29 24.84 24.43
N LEU A 398 26.97 23.76 23.99
CA LEU A 398 26.74 23.20 22.66
C LEU A 398 26.74 21.65 22.65
N LEU A 399 25.64 21.06 23.11
CA LEU A 399 25.24 19.68 22.75
C LEU A 399 23.81 19.60 22.17
N SER A 400 23.32 20.68 21.58
CA SER A 400 22.18 20.63 20.68
C SER A 400 22.37 21.61 19.53
N THR A 401 23.16 21.22 18.53
CA THR A 401 23.02 21.81 17.19
C THR A 401 21.65 21.42 16.66
N GLU A 402 20.84 22.41 16.24
CA GLU A 402 19.53 22.19 15.62
C GLU A 402 19.61 21.09 14.55
N GLY A 403 18.85 20.00 14.78
CA GLY A 403 18.70 18.90 13.82
C GLY A 403 19.50 17.62 14.10
N VAL A 404 20.37 17.61 15.12
CA VAL A 404 21.03 16.39 15.64
C VAL A 404 20.55 16.13 17.08
N PRO A 405 19.80 15.05 17.33
CA PRO A 405 19.40 14.69 18.69
C PRO A 405 20.62 14.37 19.55
N GLY A 406 20.57 14.80 20.81
CA GLY A 406 21.54 14.40 21.83
C GLY A 406 21.50 12.90 22.14
N ARG A 407 22.36 12.46 23.07
CA ARG A 407 22.59 11.05 23.41
C ARG A 407 21.33 10.26 23.80
N ASP A 408 20.31 10.94 24.33
CA ASP A 408 19.01 10.36 24.73
C ASP A 408 17.91 10.44 23.64
N GLY A 409 18.28 10.90 22.45
CA GLY A 409 17.39 11.11 21.31
C GLY A 409 17.38 9.95 20.32
N TYR A 410 17.95 8.79 20.67
CA TYR A 410 18.05 7.62 19.80
C TYR A 410 17.26 6.42 20.34
N VAL A 411 16.32 5.87 19.55
CA VAL A 411 15.57 4.64 19.91
C VAL A 411 15.99 3.47 19.00
N PRO A 412 16.55 2.38 19.56
CA PRO A 412 16.80 1.15 18.84
C PRO A 412 15.48 0.40 18.65
N LEU A 413 15.31 -0.22 17.49
CA LEU A 413 14.20 -1.13 17.24
C LEU A 413 14.68 -2.56 17.52
N PRO A 414 13.89 -3.41 18.20
CA PRO A 414 14.24 -4.80 18.44
C PRO A 414 14.64 -5.51 17.16
N ASP A 415 15.55 -6.48 17.27
CA ASP A 415 15.79 -7.43 16.18
C ASP A 415 14.50 -8.18 15.84
N GLY A 416 14.23 -8.30 14.54
CA GLY A 416 12.99 -8.82 14.00
C GLY A 416 13.14 -9.21 12.53
N GLU A 417 12.29 -10.11 12.08
CA GLU A 417 12.35 -10.77 10.76
C GLU A 417 11.82 -9.89 9.60
N THR A 418 11.50 -8.61 9.82
CA THR A 418 10.98 -7.74 8.76
C THR A 418 12.06 -7.07 7.94
N VAL A 419 11.75 -6.76 6.67
CA VAL A 419 12.69 -6.12 5.73
C VAL A 419 13.00 -4.67 6.14
N GLU A 420 11.97 -3.90 6.50
CA GLU A 420 12.07 -2.54 7.01
C GLU A 420 11.51 -2.46 8.44
N ARG A 421 12.06 -1.55 9.23
CA ARG A 421 11.53 -1.21 10.55
C ARG A 421 11.29 0.28 10.63
N ALA A 422 10.19 0.69 11.23
CA ALA A 422 9.77 2.07 11.39
C ALA A 422 9.59 2.46 12.88
N TRP A 423 9.76 3.74 13.20
CA TRP A 423 9.57 4.34 14.52
C TRP A 423 8.74 5.60 14.38
N VAL A 424 7.77 5.76 15.29
CA VAL A 424 6.97 6.97 15.47
C VAL A 424 7.17 7.48 16.90
N GLY A 425 7.72 8.69 17.04
CA GLY A 425 7.93 9.39 18.31
C GLY A 425 8.99 10.49 18.20
N GLU A 426 9.08 11.37 19.20
CA GLU A 426 9.99 12.55 19.20
C GLU A 426 11.49 12.21 19.12
N ARG A 427 11.90 11.02 19.55
CA ARG A 427 13.27 10.54 19.45
C ARG A 427 13.58 10.03 18.04
N THR A 428 14.76 10.36 17.53
CA THR A 428 15.28 9.90 16.22
C THR A 428 15.86 8.48 16.35
N ARG A 429 16.16 7.80 15.23
CA ARG A 429 16.68 6.42 15.24
C ARG A 429 18.20 6.34 15.23
N SER A 430 18.78 5.38 15.95
CA SER A 430 20.20 5.02 15.78
C SER A 430 20.39 4.50 14.35
N ALA A 431 21.43 4.98 13.67
CA ALA A 431 21.62 4.69 12.26
C ALA A 431 22.17 3.26 12.06
N GLU A 432 21.33 2.34 11.62
CA GLU A 432 21.79 1.17 10.86
C GLU A 432 21.66 1.42 9.35
N ARG A 433 22.56 0.78 8.60
CA ARG A 433 22.79 0.96 7.16
C ARG A 433 21.60 0.45 6.35
N ASN A 434 20.54 1.24 6.25
CA ASN A 434 19.62 1.37 5.11
C ASN A 434 18.37 2.14 5.57
N CYS A 435 18.43 3.48 5.64
CA CYS A 435 17.18 4.25 5.77
C CYS A 435 17.33 5.71 5.33
N SER A 436 16.37 6.17 4.54
CA SER A 436 16.21 7.56 4.12
C SER A 436 15.38 8.38 5.12
N ARG A 437 15.86 9.56 5.51
CA ARG A 437 15.03 10.65 6.08
C ARG A 437 14.13 11.20 4.96
N ARG A 438 12.80 11.28 5.14
CA ARG A 438 11.92 12.07 4.26
C ARG A 438 10.97 12.98 5.04
N ARG A 439 11.43 14.20 5.33
CA ARG A 439 10.58 15.39 5.35
C ARG A 439 10.76 16.11 4.01
N SER A 440 10.01 15.68 3.00
CA SER A 440 9.70 16.43 1.76
C SER A 440 8.94 15.51 0.81
N LYS A 441 7.80 15.99 0.31
CA LYS A 441 6.92 15.45 -0.75
C LYS A 441 7.26 14.02 -1.20
N LEU A 442 6.52 13.05 -0.67
CA LEU A 442 6.47 11.67 -1.14
C LEU A 442 6.03 11.66 -2.62
N ARG A 443 7.00 11.73 -3.53
CA ARG A 443 6.82 11.25 -4.90
C ARG A 443 7.26 9.79 -4.90
N MET A 444 6.28 8.90 -5.08
CA MET A 444 6.47 7.45 -5.18
C MET A 444 7.38 7.11 -6.38
N PRO A 445 8.38 6.22 -6.23
CA PRO A 445 8.93 5.49 -7.37
C PRO A 445 7.88 4.52 -7.94
N PRO A 446 7.96 4.11 -9.22
CA PRO A 446 7.04 3.13 -9.79
C PRO A 446 7.09 1.80 -9.01
N PRO A 447 5.97 1.06 -8.93
CA PRO A 447 5.89 -0.18 -8.18
C PRO A 447 6.93 -1.19 -8.71
N PRO A 448 7.60 -1.95 -7.82
CA PRO A 448 8.42 -3.07 -8.25
C PRO A 448 7.55 -4.12 -8.97
N THR A 449 8.12 -4.75 -10.00
CA THR A 449 7.57 -5.94 -10.64
C THR A 449 7.31 -7.03 -9.62
N ALA A 450 6.06 -7.49 -9.60
CA ALA A 450 5.48 -8.67 -8.93
C ALA A 450 6.40 -9.46 -7.99
N TRP A 451 6.02 -9.47 -6.71
CA TRP A 451 6.09 -10.65 -5.86
C TRP A 451 4.68 -11.25 -5.79
#